data_AF-A0A6N8H2B4-F1
#
_entry.id   AF-A0A6N8H2B4-F1
#
_cell.length_a   1.000
_cell.length_b   1.000
_cell.length_c   1.000
_cell.angle_alpha   90.00
_cell.angle_beta   90.00
_cell.angle_gamma   90.00
#
_symmetry.space_group_name_H-M   'P 1'
#
loop_
_entity.id
_entity.type
_entity.pdbx_description
1 polymer ?
#
loop_
_entity_poly.entity_id
_entity_poly.type
_entity_poly.pdbx_seq_one_letter_code
_entity_poly.pdbx_strand_id
1 'polypeptide(L)'
;MLDKVKLALRLSGTALDGEVSDLINAAIADLRLVGINIPAEAGSSSKTLGDPLLDRAVVLYAKAEFGFNDDAERYRNAYDYLKCALSLTADYTEESEGE
;
A
#
# COMPACT_ATOMS: atom_id res chain seq x y z
N MET A 1 6.30 -6.57 3.99
CA MET A 1 4.95 -6.36 3.43
C MET A 1 4.44 -7.57 2.65
N LEU A 2 5.32 -8.20 1.86
CA LEU A 2 4.99 -9.29 0.94
C LEU A 2 4.02 -10.35 1.50
N ASP A 3 4.33 -10.97 2.65
CA ASP A 3 3.48 -12.02 3.23
C ASP A 3 2.08 -11.54 3.60
N LYS A 4 1.96 -10.30 4.09
CA LYS A 4 0.68 -9.68 4.45
C LYS A 4 -0.21 -9.48 3.23
N VAL A 5 0.38 -9.03 2.11
CA VAL A 5 -0.34 -8.84 0.85
C VAL A 5 -0.69 -10.18 0.20
N LYS A 6 0.24 -11.14 0.19
CA LYS A 6 -0.04 -12.51 -0.30
C LYS A 6 -1.21 -13.16 0.43
N LEU A 7 -1.24 -13.04 1.76
CA LEU A 7 -2.34 -13.53 2.57
C LEU A 7 -3.67 -12.84 2.19
N ALA A 8 -3.65 -11.53 2.00
CA ALA A 8 -4.83 -10.76 1.60
C ALA A 8 -5.36 -11.12 0.20
N LEU A 9 -4.45 -11.50 -0.71
CA LEU A 9 -4.73 -11.98 -2.06
C LEU A 9 -5.04 -13.49 -2.13
N ARG A 10 -4.98 -14.20 -0.99
CA ARG A 10 -5.17 -15.66 -0.88
C ARG A 10 -4.19 -16.47 -1.73
N LEU A 11 -2.98 -15.97 -1.91
CA LEU A 11 -1.91 -16.66 -2.63
C LEU A 11 -1.20 -17.68 -1.75
N SER A 12 -0.90 -18.83 -2.32
CA SER A 12 -0.02 -19.85 -1.74
C SER A 12 1.21 -20.02 -2.63
N GLY A 13 2.38 -20.27 -2.02
CA GLY A 13 3.65 -20.39 -2.74
C GLY A 13 4.32 -19.04 -3.05
N THR A 14 5.32 -19.05 -3.94
CA THR A 14 6.22 -17.91 -4.20
C THR A 14 6.32 -17.50 -5.68
N ALA A 15 5.58 -18.16 -6.57
CA ALA A 15 5.68 -17.95 -8.01
C ALA A 15 5.34 -16.51 -8.45
N LEU A 16 4.50 -15.82 -7.67
CA LEU A 16 4.01 -14.47 -7.96
C LEU A 16 4.62 -13.42 -7.03
N ASP A 17 5.67 -13.76 -6.27
CA ASP A 17 6.26 -12.86 -5.27
C ASP A 17 6.88 -11.60 -5.90
N GLY A 18 7.40 -11.73 -7.12
CA GLY A 18 7.91 -10.59 -7.90
C GLY A 18 6.79 -9.60 -8.23
N GLU A 19 5.71 -10.08 -8.85
CA GLU A 19 4.54 -9.27 -9.21
C GLU A 19 3.91 -8.60 -7.98
N VAL A 20 3.73 -9.35 -6.88
CA VAL A 20 3.19 -8.78 -5.64
C VAL A 20 4.13 -7.73 -5.05
N SER A 21 5.45 -7.93 -5.14
CA SER A 21 6.43 -6.94 -4.70
C SER A 21 6.35 -5.66 -5.54
N ASP A 22 6.18 -5.78 -6.85
CA ASP A 22 6.04 -4.64 -7.76
C ASP A 22 4.76 -3.84 -7.46
N LEU A 23 3.64 -4.51 -7.19
CA LEU A 23 2.39 -3.86 -6.77
C LEU A 23 2.54 -3.12 -5.43
N ILE A 24 3.26 -3.71 -4.47
CA ILE A 24 3.55 -3.04 -3.20
C ILE A 24 4.36 -1.76 -3.44
N ASN A 25 5.42 -1.86 -4.23
CA ASN A 25 6.28 -0.72 -4.53
C ASN A 25 5.52 0.37 -5.31
N ALA A 26 4.65 0.00 -6.23
CA ALA A 26 3.78 0.92 -6.95
C ALA A 26 2.80 1.65 -6.01
N ALA A 27 2.15 0.93 -5.09
CA ALA A 27 1.25 1.53 -4.11
C ALA A 27 1.99 2.55 -3.21
N ILE A 28 3.20 2.21 -2.76
CA ILE A 28 4.02 3.09 -1.92
C ILE A 28 4.45 4.33 -2.70
N ALA A 29 4.86 4.16 -3.95
CA ALA A 29 5.21 5.28 -4.83
C ALA A 29 4.02 6.23 -5.06
N ASP A 30 2.82 5.70 -5.27
CA ASP A 30 1.59 6.49 -5.46
C ASP A 30 1.18 7.26 -4.19
N LEU A 31 1.34 6.65 -3.01
CA LEU A 31 1.11 7.34 -1.74
C LEU A 31 2.11 8.50 -1.55
N ARG A 32 3.40 8.26 -1.82
CA ARG A 32 4.42 9.32 -1.77
C ARG A 32 4.16 10.43 -2.79
N LEU A 33 3.67 10.09 -3.98
CA LEU A 33 3.35 11.04 -5.04
C LEU A 33 2.32 12.09 -4.59
N VAL A 34 1.38 11.71 -3.71
CA VAL A 34 0.38 12.63 -3.15
C VAL A 34 0.80 13.26 -1.81
N GLY A 35 2.09 13.21 -1.48
CA GLY A 35 2.66 13.88 -0.31
C GLY A 35 2.54 13.11 1.00
N ILE A 36 2.12 11.84 0.98
CA ILE A 36 2.09 11.01 2.20
C ILE A 36 3.51 10.63 2.58
N ASN A 37 3.90 10.95 3.81
CA ASN A 37 5.20 10.65 4.37
C ASN A 37 5.30 9.16 4.71
N ILE A 38 6.09 8.43 3.92
CA ILE A 38 6.40 7.02 4.14
C ILE A 38 7.90 6.90 4.35
N PRO A 39 8.37 6.52 5.56
CA PRO A 39 9.78 6.43 5.86
C PRO A 39 10.54 5.57 4.85
N ALA A 40 11.74 6.00 4.46
CA ALA A 40 12.54 5.34 3.43
C ALA A 40 12.79 3.86 3.76
N GLU A 41 13.05 3.57 5.03
CA GLU A 41 13.30 2.24 5.59
C GLU A 41 12.04 1.35 5.74
N ALA A 42 10.84 1.94 5.69
CA ALA A 42 9.57 1.20 5.81
C ALA A 42 8.93 0.96 4.43
N GLY A 43 9.21 1.83 3.45
CA GLY A 43 8.57 1.87 2.14
C GLY A 43 9.04 0.86 1.08
N SER A 44 9.26 -0.41 1.45
CA SER A 44 9.61 -1.47 0.50
C SER A 44 8.80 -2.74 0.74
N SER A 45 8.66 -3.59 -0.28
CA SER A 45 7.99 -4.89 -0.18
C SER A 45 8.51 -5.79 0.96
N SER A 46 9.77 -5.63 1.36
CA SER A 46 10.41 -6.44 2.41
C SER A 46 9.90 -6.16 3.83
N LYS A 47 9.42 -4.95 4.15
CA LYS A 47 8.98 -4.58 5.52
C LYS A 47 7.56 -4.02 5.50
N THR A 48 6.82 -4.13 6.60
CA THR A 48 5.53 -3.40 6.70
C THR A 48 5.79 -1.91 6.90
N LEU A 49 4.83 -1.06 6.56
CA LEU A 49 4.94 0.38 6.80
C LEU A 49 4.86 0.70 8.30
N GLY A 50 4.24 -0.20 9.08
CA GLY A 50 4.13 -0.08 10.54
C GLY A 50 2.93 0.73 10.99
N ASP A 51 2.42 1.60 10.12
CA ASP A 51 1.14 2.27 10.28
C ASP A 51 -0.02 1.40 9.71
N PRO A 52 -1.09 1.16 10.50
CA PRO A 52 -2.22 0.33 10.06
C PRO A 52 -2.98 0.86 8.83
N LEU A 53 -3.11 2.17 8.66
CA LEU A 53 -3.81 2.78 7.53
C LEU A 53 -2.95 2.74 6.27
N LEU A 54 -1.64 3.01 6.38
CA LEU A 54 -0.72 2.89 5.26
C LEU A 54 -0.62 1.44 4.78
N ASP A 55 -0.49 0.48 5.71
CA ASP A 55 -0.51 -0.95 5.39
C ASP A 55 -1.83 -1.34 4.69
N ARG A 56 -2.95 -0.75 5.12
CA ARG A 56 -4.26 -1.01 4.52
C ARG A 56 -4.35 -0.45 3.10
N ALA A 57 -3.80 0.74 2.84
CA ALA A 57 -3.76 1.33 1.52
C ALA A 57 -3.01 0.43 0.53
N VAL A 58 -1.84 -0.09 0.91
CA VAL A 58 -1.07 -1.04 0.08
C VAL A 58 -1.87 -2.31 -0.23
N VAL A 59 -2.57 -2.88 0.75
CA VAL A 59 -3.41 -4.07 0.54
C VAL A 59 -4.58 -3.79 -0.39
N LEU A 60 -5.24 -2.62 -0.27
CA LEU A 60 -6.35 -2.25 -1.14
C LEU A 60 -5.87 -2.06 -2.59
N TYR A 61 -4.75 -1.38 -2.78
CA TYR A 61 -4.12 -1.23 -4.09
C TYR A 61 -3.82 -2.60 -4.72
N ALA A 62 -3.12 -3.48 -3.99
CA ALA A 62 -2.82 -4.81 -4.49
C ALA A 62 -4.09 -5.61 -4.84
N LYS A 63 -5.17 -5.52 -4.06
CA LYS A 63 -6.43 -6.20 -4.39
C LYS A 63 -7.16 -5.64 -5.62
N ALA A 64 -6.94 -4.37 -5.93
CA ALA A 64 -7.51 -3.72 -7.09
C ALA A 64 -6.75 -4.12 -8.37
N GLU A 65 -5.42 -4.20 -8.29
CA GLU A 65 -4.55 -4.39 -9.46
C GLU A 65 -4.15 -5.85 -9.69
N PHE A 66 -4.18 -6.70 -8.67
CA PHE A 66 -3.71 -8.08 -8.78
C PHE A 66 -4.80 -9.01 -9.32
N GLY A 67 -4.52 -9.60 -10.48
CA GLY A 67 -5.40 -10.56 -11.13
C GLY A 67 -6.72 -9.93 -11.61
N PHE A 68 -7.41 -10.63 -12.51
CA PHE A 68 -8.73 -10.19 -12.98
C PHE A 68 -9.76 -10.44 -11.88
N ASN A 69 -10.03 -9.42 -11.07
CA ASN A 69 -10.93 -9.46 -9.93
C ASN A 69 -12.21 -8.67 -10.22
N ASP A 70 -13.38 -9.30 -10.07
CA ASP A 70 -14.68 -8.65 -10.29
C ASP A 70 -14.94 -7.47 -9.32
N ASP A 71 -14.30 -7.51 -8.14
CA ASP A 71 -14.36 -6.44 -7.15
C ASP A 71 -13.25 -5.37 -7.34
N ALA A 72 -12.47 -5.42 -8.42
CA ALA A 72 -11.30 -4.54 -8.63
C ALA A 72 -11.64 -3.05 -8.48
N GLU A 73 -12.71 -2.59 -9.13
CA GLU A 73 -13.16 -1.20 -9.07
C GLU A 73 -13.55 -0.79 -7.64
N ARG A 74 -14.19 -1.69 -6.88
CA ARG A 74 -14.55 -1.44 -5.48
C ARG A 74 -13.30 -1.27 -4.61
N TYR A 75 -12.28 -2.10 -4.80
CA TYR A 75 -11.01 -1.96 -4.08
C TYR A 75 -10.25 -0.71 -4.49
N ARG A 76 -10.27 -0.36 -5.78
CA ARG A 76 -9.67 0.88 -6.30
C ARG A 76 -10.32 2.11 -5.67
N ASN A 77 -11.65 2.17 -5.66
CA ASN A 77 -12.39 3.26 -5.02
C ASN A 77 -12.07 3.37 -3.53
N ALA A 78 -12.01 2.25 -2.81
CA ALA A 78 -11.64 2.25 -1.39
C ALA A 78 -10.21 2.72 -1.16
N TYR A 79 -9.27 2.35 -2.04
CA TYR A 79 -7.90 2.85 -2.02
C TYR A 79 -7.85 4.36 -2.26
N ASP A 80 -8.54 4.86 -3.29
CA ASP A 80 -8.50 6.28 -3.65
C ASP A 80 -9.13 7.16 -2.56
N TYR A 81 -10.21 6.72 -1.90
CA TYR A 81 -10.77 7.42 -0.74
C TYR A 81 -9.81 7.46 0.45
N LEU A 82 -9.16 6.34 0.75
CA LEU A 82 -8.19 6.29 1.85
C LEU A 82 -6.96 7.15 1.54
N LYS A 83 -6.41 7.05 0.32
CA LYS A 83 -5.30 7.88 -0.15
C LYS A 83 -5.63 9.37 -0.04
N CYS A 84 -6.83 9.77 -0.47
CA CYS A 84 -7.31 11.14 -0.34
C CYS A 84 -7.35 11.60 1.12
N ALA A 85 -7.97 10.81 2.01
CA ALA A 85 -8.05 11.15 3.43
C ALA A 85 -6.67 11.29 4.09
N LEU A 86 -5.74 10.37 3.79
CA LEU A 86 -4.37 10.41 4.28
C LEU A 86 -3.62 11.65 3.77
N SER A 87 -3.76 11.99 2.48
CA SER A 87 -3.12 13.17 1.88
C SER A 87 -3.61 14.52 2.43
N LEU A 88 -4.73 14.52 3.16
CA LEU A 88 -5.32 15.72 3.77
C LEU A 88 -5.09 15.79 5.29
N THR A 89 -4.39 14.80 5.87
CA THR A 89 -4.17 14.71 7.32
C THR A 89 -2.71 15.04 7.64
N ALA A 90 -2.49 16.07 8.47
CA ALA A 90 -1.16 16.57 8.83
C ALA A 90 -0.21 15.47 9.32
N ASP A 91 -0.68 14.59 10.22
CA ASP A 91 0.08 13.45 10.77
C ASP A 91 0.67 12.52 9.70
N TYR A 92 0.09 12.50 8.50
CA TYR A 92 0.52 11.67 7.37
C TYR A 92 1.29 12.44 6.30
N THR A 93 1.34 13.78 6.34
CA THR A 93 1.98 14.60 5.31
C THR A 93 3.13 15.46 5.83
N GLU A 94 3.18 15.72 7.13
CA GLU A 94 4.26 16.47 7.74
C GLU A 94 5.46 15.55 8.02
N GLU A 95 6.67 16.05 7.80
CA GLU A 95 7.86 15.40 8.34
C GLU A 95 7.82 15.63 9.85
N SER A 96 7.70 14.56 10.64
CA SER A 96 7.87 14.66 12.08
C SER A 96 9.27 15.21 12.35
N GLU A 97 9.36 16.50 12.68
CA GLU A 97 10.59 17.11 13.16
C GLU A 97 11.02 16.30 14.40
N GLY A 98 12.14 15.59 14.28
CA GLY A 98 12.66 14.80 15.39
C GLY A 98 13.01 15.73 16.55
N GLU A 99 12.22 15.67 17.62
CA GLU A 99 12.61 16.16 18.96
C GLU A 99 13.62 15.22 19.62
#